data_AF-A0A564U655-F1
#
_entry.id   AF-A0A564U655-F1
#
_cell.length_a   1.000
_cell.length_b   1.000
_cell.length_c   1.000
_cell.angle_alpha   90.00
_cell.angle_beta   90.00
_cell.angle_gamma   90.00
#
_symmetry.space_group_name_H-M   'P 1'
#
loop_
_entity.id
_entity.type
_entity.pdbx_description
1 polymer ?
#
loop_
_entity_poly.entity_id
_entity_poly.type
_entity_poly.pdbx_seq_one_letter_code
_entity_poly.pdbx_strand_id
1 'polypeptide(L)'
;MKLLAKTSNPVECENIKTILSSQKITYRIDVRNKNNMFKFVTLLFITGSGDFGFRENEGKKYYIFVGNKDYQKATEALRQYSKQVNV
;
A
#
# COMPACT_ATOMS: atom_id res chain seq x y z
N MET A 1 -11.06 -0.03 8.99
CA MET A 1 -9.82 -0.40 8.26
C MET A 1 -8.68 -0.39 9.25
N LYS A 2 -7.75 -1.35 9.14
CA LYS A 2 -6.60 -1.52 10.04
C LYS A 2 -5.30 -1.31 9.27
N LEU A 3 -4.31 -0.68 9.90
CA LEU A 3 -2.99 -0.44 9.30
C LEU A 3 -2.27 -1.77 9.10
N LEU A 4 -1.93 -2.07 7.85
CA LEU A 4 -1.21 -3.27 7.43
C LEU A 4 0.30 -3.03 7.38
N ALA A 5 0.72 -1.98 6.69
CA ALA A 5 2.14 -1.72 6.42
C ALA A 5 2.43 -0.22 6.33
N LYS A 6 3.69 0.12 6.56
CA LYS A 6 4.23 1.47 6.38
C LYS A 6 5.58 1.35 5.69
N THR A 7 5.75 2.07 4.59
CA THR A 7 7.02 2.11 3.86
C THR A 7 7.32 3.53 3.38
N SER A 8 8.60 3.84 3.20
CA SER A 8 9.04 5.03 2.46
C SER A 8 9.57 4.67 1.07
N ASN A 9 9.63 3.37 0.73
CA ASN A 9 10.08 2.90 -0.56
C ASN A 9 8.86 2.78 -1.51
N PRO A 10 8.82 3.55 -2.62
CA PRO A 10 7.70 3.48 -3.57
C PRO A 10 7.58 2.11 -4.24
N VAL A 11 8.69 1.40 -4.47
CA VAL A 11 8.69 0.06 -5.07
C VAL A 11 8.03 -0.94 -4.13
N GLU A 12 8.35 -0.86 -2.84
CA GLU A 12 7.72 -1.72 -1.83
C GLU A 12 6.21 -1.44 -1.72
N CYS A 13 5.80 -0.17 -1.83
CA CYS A 13 4.39 0.20 -1.86
C CYS A 13 3.64 -0.41 -3.05
N GLU A 14 4.20 -0.35 -4.25
CA GLU A 14 3.60 -0.96 -5.46
C GLU A 14 3.57 -2.49 -5.38
N ASN A 15 4.59 -3.12 -4.79
CA ASN A 15 4.59 -4.57 -4.54
C ASN A 15 3.44 -4.97 -3.60
N ILE A 16 3.27 -4.27 -2.48
CA ILE A 16 2.17 -4.52 -1.54
C ILE A 16 0.82 -4.32 -2.23
N LYS A 17 0.66 -3.23 -2.98
CA LYS A 17 -0.55 -2.92 -3.77
C LYS A 17 -0.89 -4.06 -4.74
N THR A 18 0.11 -4.59 -5.44
CA THR A 18 -0.06 -5.68 -6.42
C THR A 18 -0.54 -6.96 -5.73
N ILE A 19 0.04 -7.32 -4.59
CA ILE A 19 -0.35 -8.49 -3.79
C ILE A 19 -1.80 -8.36 -3.32
N LEU A 20 -2.17 -7.21 -2.75
CA LEU A 20 -3.53 -6.98 -2.25
C LEU A 20 -4.56 -7.00 -3.39
N SER A 21 -4.22 -6.41 -4.53
CA SER A 21 -5.08 -6.38 -5.72
C SER A 21 -5.28 -7.79 -6.31
N SER A 22 -4.22 -8.59 -6.40
CA SER A 22 -4.26 -9.99 -6.87
C SER A 22 -5.20 -10.84 -6.02
N GLN A 23 -5.22 -10.61 -4.71
CA GLN A 23 -6.09 -11.33 -3.77
C GLN A 23 -7.49 -10.73 -3.61
N LYS A 24 -7.83 -9.70 -4.43
CA LYS A 24 -9.10 -8.95 -4.37
C LYS A 24 -9.39 -8.37 -2.99
N ILE A 25 -8.36 -7.97 -2.26
CA ILE A 25 -8.49 -7.36 -0.94
C ILE A 25 -8.73 -5.87 -1.12
N THR A 26 -9.76 -5.32 -0.48
CA THR A 26 -9.96 -3.87 -0.47
C THR A 26 -8.92 -3.20 0.43
N TYR A 27 -8.19 -2.24 -0.12
CA TYR A 27 -7.17 -1.48 0.59
C TYR A 27 -7.30 0.02 0.35
N ARG A 28 -6.64 0.78 1.23
CA ARG A 28 -6.52 2.24 1.16
C ARG A 28 -5.05 2.60 1.40
N ILE A 29 -4.51 3.50 0.60
CA ILE A 29 -3.14 4.00 0.79
C ILE A 29 -3.23 5.49 1.11
N ASP A 30 -2.65 5.88 2.24
CA ASP A 30 -2.43 7.27 2.59
C ASP A 30 -0.95 7.60 2.40
N VAL A 31 -0.64 8.67 1.65
CA VAL A 31 0.74 9.15 1.45
C VAL A 31 0.95 10.42 2.27
N ARG A 32 2.04 10.49 3.03
CA ARG A 32 2.42 11.68 3.82
C ARG A 32 3.81 12.17 3.43
N ASN A 33 4.01 13.48 3.34
CA ASN A 33 5.33 14.11 3.16
C ASN A 33 5.71 14.91 4.44
N LYS A 34 7.01 15.05 4.71
CA LYS A 34 7.59 15.68 5.91
C LYS A 34 7.29 17.19 6.03
N ASN A 35 7.11 17.89 4.90
CA ASN A 35 7.01 19.35 4.88
C ASN A 35 5.62 19.92 4.59
N ASN A 36 4.60 19.09 4.34
CA ASN A 36 3.24 19.57 4.25
C ASN A 36 2.26 18.42 4.44
N MET A 37 1.22 18.66 5.23
CA MET A 37 -0.02 17.87 5.25
C MET A 37 -0.81 18.14 3.96
N PHE A 38 -0.17 17.96 2.79
CA PHE A 38 -0.83 18.17 1.51
C PHE A 38 -1.86 17.07 1.30
N LYS A 39 -3.12 17.52 1.30
CA LYS A 39 -4.36 16.78 1.11
C LYS A 39 -4.22 15.60 0.14
N PHE A 40 -4.36 14.42 0.72
CA PHE A 40 -5.09 13.24 0.25
C PHE A 40 -5.33 13.10 -1.26
N VAL A 41 -4.61 12.15 -1.86
CA VAL A 41 -5.24 11.22 -2.80
C VAL A 41 -5.57 9.96 -1.99
N THR A 42 -6.76 9.90 -1.38
CA THR A 42 -7.31 8.63 -0.92
C THR A 42 -7.68 7.84 -2.16
N LEU A 43 -6.76 6.99 -2.63
CA LEU A 43 -7.02 6.13 -3.77
C LEU A 43 -7.82 4.92 -3.28
N LEU A 44 -9.14 5.04 -3.36
CA LEU A 44 -10.07 3.94 -3.08
C LEU A 44 -10.16 3.08 -4.35
N PHE A 45 -9.30 2.07 -4.46
CA PHE A 45 -9.33 1.13 -5.58
C PHE A 45 -10.47 0.13 -5.38
N ILE A 46 -11.67 0.52 -5.76
CA ILE A 46 -12.73 -0.43 -6.09
C ILE A 46 -12.50 -0.75 -7.58
N THR A 47 -11.91 -1.92 -7.84
CA THR A 47 -11.71 -2.52 -9.19
C THR A 47 -10.89 -1.72 -10.20
N GLY A 48 -9.59 -2.03 -10.29
CA GLY A 48 -8.80 -1.92 -11.54
C GLY A 48 -8.35 -0.53 -11.97
N SER A 49 -7.04 -0.39 -12.21
CA SER A 49 -6.45 0.65 -13.07
C SER A 49 -6.45 2.09 -12.52
N GLY A 50 -5.49 2.37 -11.63
CA GLY A 50 -5.04 3.73 -11.35
C GLY A 50 -3.53 3.73 -11.18
N ASP A 51 -2.85 4.43 -12.09
CA ASP A 51 -1.40 4.56 -12.14
C ASP A 51 -0.95 5.82 -11.38
N PHE A 52 0.11 5.69 -10.58
CA PHE A 52 0.65 6.79 -9.79
C PHE A 52 1.78 7.49 -10.57
N GLY A 53 1.49 8.65 -11.18
CA GLY A 53 2.51 9.55 -11.72
C GLY A 53 2.82 10.69 -10.76
N PHE A 54 3.85 10.58 -9.91
CA PHE A 54 4.34 11.73 -9.12
C PHE A 54 5.86 11.84 -9.13
N ARG A 55 6.36 12.99 -9.60
CA ARG A 55 7.77 13.27 -9.96
C ARG A 55 8.75 13.49 -8.78
N GLU A 56 8.30 13.48 -7.53
CA GLU A 56 9.19 13.73 -6.37
C GLU A 56 8.94 12.71 -5.26
N ASN A 57 9.88 11.78 -5.02
CA ASN A 57 9.74 10.69 -4.05
C ASN A 57 10.45 10.94 -2.70
N GLU A 58 11.20 12.03 -2.58
CA GLU A 58 11.95 12.31 -1.35
C GLU A 58 11.01 12.68 -0.18
N GLY A 59 11.19 11.99 0.96
CA GLY A 59 10.47 12.27 2.21
C GLY A 59 9.06 11.71 2.32
N LYS A 60 8.56 10.96 1.31
CA LYS A 60 7.23 10.34 1.34
C LYS A 60 7.18 9.09 2.22
N LYS A 61 6.08 8.94 2.96
CA LYS A 61 5.73 7.76 3.74
C LYS A 61 4.35 7.27 3.32
N TYR A 62 4.28 6.03 2.89
CA TYR A 62 3.08 5.32 2.48
C TYR A 62 2.54 4.54 3.68
N TYR A 63 1.25 4.67 3.95
CA TYR A 63 0.53 3.95 5.00
C TYR A 63 -0.58 3.17 4.33
N ILE A 64 -0.50 1.84 4.41
CA ILE A 64 -1.39 0.93 3.70
C ILE A 64 -2.35 0.33 4.72
N PHE A 65 -3.64 0.50 4.48
CA PHE A 65 -4.73 0.03 5.32
C PHE A 65 -5.57 -0.99 4.56
N VAL A 66 -6.13 -1.96 5.29
CA VAL A 66 -7.04 -2.98 4.73
C VAL A 66 -8.31 -3.08 5.56
N GLY A 67 -9.36 -3.69 4.99
CA GLY A 67 -10.55 -4.04 5.75
C GLY A 67 -10.21 -4.89 6.98
N ASN A 68 -10.91 -4.67 8.10
CA ASN A 68 -10.62 -5.42 9.34
C ASN A 68 -10.81 -6.93 9.14
N LYS A 69 -11.80 -7.32 8.32
CA LYS A 69 -12.11 -8.72 7.98
C LYS A 69 -10.98 -9.38 7.17
N ASP A 70 -10.29 -8.63 6.32
CA ASP A 70 -9.25 -9.14 5.42
C ASP A 70 -7.83 -8.99 5.99
N TYR A 71 -7.70 -8.44 7.19
CA TYR A 71 -6.40 -8.09 7.77
C TYR A 71 -5.46 -9.31 7.94
N GLN A 72 -6.00 -10.43 8.43
CA GLN A 72 -5.21 -11.66 8.61
C GLN A 72 -4.73 -12.21 7.26
N LYS A 73 -5.66 -12.33 6.30
CA LYS A 73 -5.36 -12.76 4.92
C LYS A 73 -4.29 -11.89 4.27
N ALA A 74 -4.42 -10.56 4.38
CA ALA A 74 -3.45 -9.61 3.86
C ALA A 74 -2.05 -9.76 4.50
N THR A 75 -2.01 -10.02 5.82
CA THR A 75 -0.76 -10.23 6.55
C THR A 75 -0.05 -11.52 6.10
N GLU A 76 -0.80 -12.60 5.92
CA GLU A 76 -0.27 -13.87 5.42
C GLU A 76 0.27 -13.76 3.99
N ALA A 77 -0.45 -13.06 3.12
CA ALA A 77 -0.03 -12.79 1.74
C ALA A 77 1.32 -12.06 1.69
N LEU A 78 1.49 -11.03 2.50
CA LEU A 78 2.75 -10.29 2.61
C LEU A 78 3.89 -11.15 3.17
N ARG A 79 3.60 -12.00 4.16
CA ARG A 79 4.59 -12.91 4.74
C ARG A 79 5.09 -13.94 3.73
N GLN A 80 4.20 -14.47 2.88
CA GLN A 80 4.57 -15.40 1.82
C GLN A 80 5.47 -14.71 0.77
N TYR A 81 5.12 -13.50 0.36
CA TYR A 81 5.93 -12.71 -0.56
C TYR A 81 7.33 -12.40 0.01
N SER A 82 7.40 -11.95 1.27
CA SER A 82 8.68 -11.67 1.93
C SER A 82 9.59 -12.91 2.00
N LYS A 83 9.03 -14.11 2.16
CA LYS A 83 9.81 -15.37 2.12
C LYS A 83 10.35 -15.69 0.72
N GLN A 84 9.65 -15.33 -0.34
CA GLN A 84 10.07 -15.60 -1.73
C GLN A 84 11.15 -14.63 -2.21
N VAL A 85 11.13 -13.38 -1.76
CA VAL A 85 12.12 -12.35 -2.16
C VAL A 85 13.45 -12.51 -1.39
N ASN A 86 13.45 -13.23 -0.27
CA ASN A 86 14.62 -13.46 0.58
C ASN A 86 15.33 -14.80 0.31
N VAL A 87 15.20 -15.34 -0.92
CA VAL A 87 15.89 -16.55 -1.44
C VAL A 87 17.01 -16.14 -2.38
#